data_AF-K2B1H5-F1
#
_entry.id   AF-K2B1H5-F1
#
_cell.length_a   1.000
_cell.length_b   1.000
_cell.length_c   1.000
_cell.angle_alpha   90.00
_cell.angle_beta   90.00
_cell.angle_gamma   90.00
#
_symmetry.space_group_name_H-M   'P 1'
#
loop_
_entity.id
_entity.type
_entity.pdbx_description
1 polymer ?
#
loop_
_entity_poly.entity_id
_entity_poly.type
_entity_poly.pdbx_seq_one_letter_code
_entity_poly.pdbx_strand_id
1 'polypeptide(L)'
;MPHGFLIFHLNLSFSSIKKEERLNVIRQCYWPILDLIERSGIPVGIELTGWTLNQIEQLDKSWIDVFRNLLEKKQCELIGSGWSQIIGPLVPDQINATNQKLGLHAYEKMLNVFPKLALVNEMAFSTSMVDVYAAAGYAGIIMDRDNVRLALNLEDTSIAATPTHVLGCADYSLPVLWTDTILFQKLQRAVHGDIP
;
A
#
# COMPACT_ATOMS: atom_id res chain seq x y z
N MET A 1 12.78 17.51 12.36
CA MET A 1 12.99 16.11 12.82
C MET A 1 12.61 15.20 11.67
N PRO A 2 13.26 14.05 11.45
CA PRO A 2 12.75 13.07 10.49
C PRO A 2 11.37 12.60 10.96
N HIS A 3 10.41 12.60 10.05
CA HIS A 3 9.07 12.07 10.29
C HIS A 3 9.00 10.66 9.68
N GLY A 4 8.75 9.66 10.51
CA GLY A 4 8.47 8.29 10.06
C GLY A 4 6.97 8.09 9.84
N PHE A 5 6.63 7.10 9.04
CA PHE A 5 5.26 6.65 8.83
C PHE A 5 5.20 5.12 8.96
N LEU A 6 4.00 4.60 9.22
CA LEU A 6 3.73 3.17 9.25
C LEU A 6 2.68 2.85 8.19
N ILE A 7 2.97 1.85 7.36
CA ILE A 7 2.01 1.31 6.39
C ILE A 7 1.97 -0.21 6.56
N PHE A 8 0.77 -0.76 6.62
CA PHE A 8 0.55 -2.20 6.56
C PHE A 8 -0.07 -2.59 5.24
N HIS A 9 0.57 -3.55 4.57
CA HIS A 9 0.12 -4.14 3.32
C HIS A 9 -0.67 -5.43 3.61
N LEU A 10 -1.97 -5.45 3.33
CA LEU A 10 -2.85 -6.58 3.62
C LEU A 10 -3.20 -7.31 2.32
N ASN A 11 -2.83 -8.58 2.23
CA ASN A 11 -3.04 -9.40 1.04
C ASN A 11 -3.58 -10.80 1.37
N LEU A 12 -4.87 -11.03 1.13
CA LEU A 12 -5.50 -12.36 1.26
C LEU A 12 -5.31 -13.25 0.02
N SER A 13 -4.80 -12.69 -1.08
CA SER A 13 -4.53 -13.42 -2.32
C SER A 13 -3.13 -14.06 -2.33
N PHE A 14 -2.48 -14.15 -1.16
CA PHE A 14 -1.19 -14.80 -1.03
C PHE A 14 -1.32 -16.31 -1.27
N SER A 15 -0.48 -16.85 -2.16
CA SER A 15 -0.61 -18.23 -2.66
C SER A 15 -0.50 -19.29 -1.57
N SER A 16 0.20 -19.01 -0.47
CA SER A 16 0.35 -19.92 0.67
C SER A 16 -0.82 -19.87 1.66
N ILE A 17 -1.74 -18.90 1.54
CA ILE A 17 -2.93 -18.81 2.40
C ILE A 17 -4.06 -19.64 1.77
N LYS A 18 -4.40 -20.76 2.42
CA LYS A 18 -5.57 -21.56 2.04
C LYS A 18 -6.85 -20.77 2.27
N LYS A 19 -7.90 -21.05 1.49
CA LYS A 19 -9.18 -20.31 1.57
C LYS A 19 -9.79 -20.38 2.96
N GLU A 20 -9.68 -21.54 3.61
CA GLU A 20 -10.24 -21.82 4.94
C GLU A 20 -9.50 -21.02 6.04
N GLU A 21 -8.23 -20.66 5.80
CA GLU A 21 -7.41 -19.89 6.74
C GLU A 21 -7.59 -18.38 6.63
N ARG A 22 -8.29 -17.88 5.60
CA ARG A 22 -8.44 -16.42 5.38
C ARG A 22 -9.12 -15.72 6.55
N LEU A 23 -10.14 -16.33 7.15
CA LEU A 23 -10.79 -15.77 8.33
C LEU A 23 -9.84 -15.74 9.55
N ASN A 24 -8.97 -16.75 9.66
CA ASN A 24 -7.95 -16.78 10.70
C ASN A 24 -6.93 -15.64 10.52
N VAL A 25 -6.49 -15.39 9.29
CA VAL A 25 -5.61 -14.25 8.96
C VAL A 25 -6.28 -12.91 9.33
N ILE A 26 -7.56 -12.73 9.00
CA ILE A 26 -8.30 -11.52 9.38
C ILE A 26 -8.29 -11.33 10.91
N ARG A 27 -8.59 -12.39 11.66
CA ARG A 27 -8.65 -12.35 13.13
C ARG A 27 -7.30 -12.16 13.81
N GLN A 28 -6.25 -12.81 13.33
CA GLN A 28 -4.94 -12.85 13.99
C GLN A 28 -3.97 -11.79 13.46
N CYS A 29 -4.23 -11.21 12.29
CA CYS A 29 -3.33 -10.24 11.68
C CYS A 29 -3.99 -8.89 11.41
N TYR A 30 -5.23 -8.85 10.89
CA TYR A 30 -5.84 -7.60 10.46
C TYR A 30 -6.58 -6.87 11.58
N TRP A 31 -7.31 -7.59 12.43
CA TRP A 31 -7.92 -7.02 13.64
C TRP A 31 -6.89 -6.36 14.58
N PRO A 32 -5.74 -6.99 14.89
CA PRO A 32 -4.71 -6.37 15.71
C PRO A 32 -4.18 -5.02 15.18
N ILE A 33 -4.21 -4.81 13.86
CA ILE A 33 -3.81 -3.52 13.26
C ILE A 33 -4.84 -2.44 13.60
N LEU A 34 -6.14 -2.74 13.50
CA LEU A 34 -7.20 -1.79 13.89
C LEU A 34 -7.14 -1.49 15.40
N ASP A 35 -6.95 -2.51 16.23
CA ASP A 35 -6.77 -2.36 17.67
C ASP A 35 -5.56 -1.47 18.02
N LEU A 36 -4.44 -1.64 17.31
CA LEU A 36 -3.25 -0.82 17.48
C LEU A 36 -3.56 0.66 17.22
N ILE A 37 -4.27 0.95 16.12
CA ILE A 37 -4.65 2.32 15.74
C ILE A 37 -5.53 2.94 16.83
N GLU A 38 -6.57 2.23 17.27
CA GLU A 38 -7.50 2.74 18.29
C GLU A 38 -6.82 2.99 19.64
N ARG A 39 -5.94 2.08 20.07
CA ARG A 39 -5.31 2.16 21.41
C ARG A 39 -4.17 3.15 21.49
N SER A 40 -3.35 3.23 20.44
CA SER A 40 -2.14 4.05 20.47
C SER A 40 -2.36 5.47 19.94
N GLY A 41 -3.39 5.67 19.12
CA GLY A 41 -3.57 6.92 18.37
C GLY A 41 -2.48 7.18 17.33
N ILE A 42 -1.61 6.20 17.05
CA ILE A 42 -0.59 6.32 16.00
C ILE A 42 -1.31 6.29 14.65
N PRO A 43 -1.13 7.31 13.79
CA PRO A 43 -1.68 7.29 12.45
C PRO A 43 -0.96 6.24 11.61
N VAL A 44 -1.74 5.41 10.93
CA VAL A 44 -1.27 4.28 10.13
C VAL A 44 -1.92 4.31 8.75
N GLY A 45 -1.14 4.05 7.71
CA GLY A 45 -1.66 3.72 6.39
C GLY A 45 -2.00 2.24 6.29
N ILE A 46 -3.17 1.91 5.75
CA ILE A 46 -3.54 0.54 5.43
C ILE A 46 -3.69 0.44 3.92
N GLU A 47 -2.82 -0.35 3.30
CA GLU A 47 -2.96 -0.74 1.90
C GLU A 47 -3.64 -2.11 1.84
N LEU A 48 -4.62 -2.23 0.94
CA LEU A 48 -5.21 -3.51 0.58
C LEU A 48 -5.88 -3.41 -0.78
N THR A 49 -5.85 -4.49 -1.56
CA THR A 49 -6.53 -4.57 -2.85
C THR A 49 -8.06 -4.54 -2.69
N GLY A 50 -8.77 -4.06 -3.71
CA GLY A 50 -10.25 -4.11 -3.75
C GLY A 50 -10.80 -5.53 -3.60
N TRP A 51 -10.10 -6.53 -4.14
CA TRP A 51 -10.43 -7.94 -3.95
C TRP A 51 -10.25 -8.38 -2.50
N THR A 52 -9.15 -8.00 -1.84
CA THR A 52 -8.92 -8.32 -0.41
C THR A 52 -10.01 -7.69 0.45
N LEU A 53 -10.35 -6.43 0.20
CA LEU A 53 -11.43 -5.73 0.89
C LEU A 53 -12.78 -6.46 0.72
N ASN A 54 -13.12 -6.88 -0.50
CA ASN A 54 -14.32 -7.67 -0.79
C ASN A 54 -14.32 -9.03 -0.07
N GLN A 55 -13.18 -9.71 0.02
CA GLN A 55 -13.08 -10.96 0.79
C GLN A 55 -13.27 -10.72 2.29
N ILE A 56 -12.74 -9.63 2.83
CA ILE A 56 -12.96 -9.27 4.23
C ILE A 56 -14.45 -8.99 4.48
N GLU A 57 -15.15 -8.25 3.61
CA GLU A 57 -16.59 -8.02 3.77
C GLU A 57 -17.40 -9.32 3.81
N GLN A 58 -17.05 -10.31 2.98
CA GLN A 58 -17.73 -11.60 2.94
C GLN A 58 -17.47 -12.46 4.18
N LEU A 59 -16.26 -12.38 4.75
CA LEU A 59 -15.82 -13.24 5.84
C LEU A 59 -16.06 -12.62 7.23
N ASP A 60 -15.93 -11.30 7.34
CA ASP A 60 -16.05 -10.54 8.58
C ASP A 60 -16.38 -9.06 8.30
N LYS A 61 -17.67 -8.79 8.05
CA LYS A 61 -18.18 -7.44 7.78
C LYS A 61 -17.85 -6.45 8.92
N SER A 62 -17.77 -6.92 10.16
CA SER A 62 -17.49 -6.08 11.33
C SER A 62 -16.13 -5.37 11.20
N TRP A 63 -15.14 -6.04 10.60
CA TRP A 63 -13.84 -5.43 10.32
C TRP A 63 -13.97 -4.22 9.39
N ILE A 64 -14.81 -4.31 8.34
CA ILE A 64 -15.07 -3.22 7.39
C ILE A 64 -15.72 -2.03 8.11
N ASP A 65 -16.68 -2.29 8.99
CA ASP A 65 -17.39 -1.24 9.71
C ASP A 65 -16.47 -0.49 10.68
N VAL A 66 -15.58 -1.20 11.39
CA VAL A 66 -14.56 -0.58 12.24
C VAL A 66 -13.55 0.21 11.41
N PHE A 67 -13.05 -0.36 10.31
CA PHE A 67 -12.11 0.34 9.44
C PHE A 67 -12.72 1.63 8.85
N ARG A 68 -13.98 1.59 8.41
CA ARG A 68 -14.70 2.77 7.92
C ARG A 68 -14.78 3.87 8.99
N ASN A 69 -15.15 3.51 10.22
CA ASN A 69 -15.22 4.45 11.35
C ASN A 69 -13.86 5.08 11.67
N LEU A 70 -12.77 4.31 11.59
CA LEU A 70 -11.41 4.83 11.78
C LEU A 70 -11.00 5.82 10.68
N LEU A 71 -11.37 5.54 9.42
CA LEU A 71 -11.13 6.43 8.28
C LEU A 71 -11.93 7.74 8.43
N GLU A 72 -13.21 7.68 8.81
CA GLU A 72 -14.07 8.85 9.04
C GLU A 72 -13.50 9.77 10.13
N LYS A 73 -12.96 9.18 11.20
CA LYS A 73 -12.28 9.88 12.29
C LYS A 73 -10.87 10.35 11.94
N LYS A 74 -10.36 10.04 10.74
CA LYS A 74 -8.99 10.34 10.28
C LYS A 74 -7.91 9.76 11.20
N GLN A 75 -8.19 8.63 11.84
CA GLN A 75 -7.22 7.92 12.70
C GLN A 75 -6.29 7.02 11.89
N CYS A 76 -6.69 6.66 10.67
CA CYS A 76 -5.86 5.98 9.69
C CYS A 76 -6.13 6.52 8.28
N GLU A 77 -5.32 6.09 7.33
CA GLU A 77 -5.47 6.42 5.91
C GLU A 77 -5.56 5.13 5.08
N LEU A 78 -6.48 5.11 4.10
CA LEU A 78 -6.50 4.08 3.08
C LEU A 78 -5.42 4.40 2.04
N ILE A 79 -4.49 3.49 1.84
CA ILE A 79 -3.52 3.54 0.75
C ILE A 79 -4.08 2.71 -0.41
N GLY A 80 -4.13 3.34 -1.57
CA GLY A 80 -4.73 2.79 -2.76
C GLY A 80 -3.93 1.67 -3.39
N SER A 81 -4.67 0.80 -4.04
CA SER A 81 -4.22 -0.33 -4.82
C SER A 81 -5.15 -0.53 -5.99
N GLY A 82 -4.93 -1.60 -6.75
CA GLY A 82 -5.91 -2.07 -7.72
C GLY A 82 -6.95 -3.02 -7.12
N TRP A 83 -7.81 -3.55 -7.99
CA TRP A 83 -8.67 -4.67 -7.63
C TRP A 83 -7.86 -5.90 -7.24
N SER A 84 -6.78 -6.19 -7.96
CA SER A 84 -5.84 -7.27 -7.69
C SER A 84 -4.41 -6.74 -7.64
N GLN A 85 -3.54 -7.48 -6.95
CA GLN A 85 -2.11 -7.21 -6.87
C GLN A 85 -1.39 -7.72 -8.13
N ILE A 86 -1.60 -7.04 -9.25
CA ILE A 86 -0.92 -7.36 -10.51
C ILE A 86 0.45 -6.70 -10.56
N ILE A 87 1.42 -7.36 -11.20
CA ILE A 87 2.74 -6.80 -11.48
C ILE A 87 2.59 -5.87 -12.69
N GLY A 88 2.34 -4.59 -12.42
CA GLY A 88 1.92 -3.61 -13.42
C GLY A 88 2.80 -3.54 -14.68
N PRO A 89 4.14 -3.52 -14.56
CA PRO A 89 5.02 -3.51 -15.72
C PRO A 89 4.91 -4.71 -16.67
N LEU A 90 4.37 -5.84 -16.21
CA LEU A 90 4.28 -7.08 -16.99
C LEU A 90 2.93 -7.26 -17.71
N VAL A 91 2.02 -6.31 -17.54
CA VAL A 91 0.67 -6.39 -18.11
C VAL A 91 0.35 -5.18 -18.98
N PRO A 92 -0.56 -5.31 -19.96
CA PRO A 92 -0.95 -4.18 -20.81
C PRO A 92 -1.54 -3.01 -20.03
N ASP A 93 -1.31 -1.79 -20.51
CA ASP A 93 -1.82 -0.54 -19.93
C ASP A 93 -3.33 -0.57 -19.65
N GLN A 94 -4.13 -1.07 -20.59
CA GLN A 94 -5.58 -1.18 -20.43
C GLN A 94 -5.98 -2.08 -19.24
N ILE A 95 -5.19 -3.12 -18.95
CA ILE A 95 -5.41 -3.99 -17.79
C ILE A 95 -5.05 -3.25 -16.51
N ASN A 96 -3.95 -2.49 -16.50
CA ASN A 96 -3.57 -1.65 -15.37
C ASN A 96 -4.64 -0.61 -15.04
N ALA A 97 -5.13 0.13 -16.05
CA ALA A 97 -6.18 1.13 -15.87
C ALA A 97 -7.49 0.50 -15.38
N THR A 98 -7.88 -0.65 -15.94
CA THR A 98 -9.08 -1.38 -15.51
C THR A 98 -8.94 -1.86 -14.07
N ASN A 99 -7.77 -2.37 -13.70
CA ASN A 99 -7.49 -2.84 -12.35
C ASN A 99 -7.61 -1.70 -11.32
N GLN A 100 -7.08 -0.50 -11.62
CA GLN A 100 -7.23 0.68 -10.76
C GLN A 100 -8.70 1.10 -10.65
N LYS A 101 -9.42 1.19 -11.78
CA LYS A 101 -10.84 1.56 -11.79
C LYS A 101 -11.69 0.63 -10.92
N LEU A 102 -11.47 -0.67 -11.01
CA LEU A 102 -12.20 -1.66 -10.20
C LEU A 102 -11.85 -1.57 -8.71
N GLY A 103 -10.58 -1.33 -8.38
CA GLY A 103 -10.13 -1.10 -7.00
C GLY A 103 -10.78 0.14 -6.38
N LEU A 104 -10.70 1.28 -7.08
CA LEU A 104 -11.30 2.54 -6.65
C LEU A 104 -12.82 2.43 -6.47
N HIS A 105 -13.51 1.74 -7.39
CA HIS A 105 -14.95 1.50 -7.25
C HIS A 105 -15.30 0.66 -6.01
N ALA A 106 -14.46 -0.33 -5.66
CA ALA A 106 -14.64 -1.11 -4.44
C ALA A 106 -14.49 -0.23 -3.18
N TYR A 107 -13.46 0.63 -3.14
CA TYR A 107 -13.26 1.56 -2.02
C TYR A 107 -14.40 2.55 -1.87
N GLU A 108 -14.86 3.17 -2.96
CA GLU A 108 -16.00 4.09 -2.95
C GLU A 108 -17.25 3.38 -2.41
N LYS A 109 -17.58 2.21 -2.95
CA LYS A 109 -18.78 1.47 -2.57
C LYS A 109 -18.77 1.01 -1.11
N MET A 110 -17.62 0.53 -0.62
CA MET A 110 -17.53 -0.15 0.66
C MET A 110 -17.11 0.76 1.81
N LEU A 111 -16.28 1.78 1.52
CA LEU A 111 -15.68 2.66 2.51
C LEU A 111 -16.07 4.13 2.32
N ASN A 112 -16.65 4.50 1.16
CA ASN A 112 -16.92 5.89 0.79
C ASN A 112 -15.65 6.77 0.83
N VAL A 113 -14.52 6.21 0.41
CA VAL A 113 -13.19 6.85 0.44
C VAL A 113 -12.51 6.70 -0.92
N PHE A 114 -11.83 7.79 -1.33
CA PHE A 114 -10.90 7.79 -2.45
C PHE A 114 -9.48 7.96 -1.91
N PRO A 115 -8.60 6.95 -2.06
CA PRO A 115 -7.22 7.02 -1.57
C PRO A 115 -6.41 8.08 -2.33
N LYS A 116 -5.56 8.83 -1.61
CA LYS A 116 -4.70 9.86 -2.21
C LYS A 116 -3.38 9.30 -2.74
N LEU A 117 -2.85 8.30 -2.06
CA LEU A 117 -1.59 7.65 -2.39
C LEU A 117 -1.86 6.24 -2.87
N ALA A 118 -1.05 5.75 -3.82
CA ALA A 118 -1.04 4.34 -4.20
C ALA A 118 0.28 3.67 -3.79
N LEU A 119 0.23 2.43 -3.34
CA LEU A 119 1.44 1.61 -3.21
C LEU A 119 1.75 0.98 -4.58
N VAL A 120 3.01 1.05 -5.01
CA VAL A 120 3.44 0.33 -6.22
C VAL A 120 3.46 -1.16 -5.91
N ASN A 121 2.60 -1.93 -6.59
CA ASN A 121 2.48 -3.37 -6.36
C ASN A 121 3.83 -4.08 -6.51
N GLU A 122 4.18 -4.90 -5.52
CA GLU A 122 5.46 -5.64 -5.46
C GLU A 122 6.71 -4.75 -5.59
N MET A 123 6.57 -3.43 -5.40
CA MET A 123 7.60 -2.44 -5.71
C MET A 123 8.13 -2.56 -7.16
N ALA A 124 7.34 -3.14 -8.07
CA ALA A 124 7.70 -3.37 -9.47
C ALA A 124 7.34 -2.14 -10.31
N PHE A 125 8.36 -1.43 -10.79
CA PHE A 125 8.20 -0.11 -11.40
C PHE A 125 8.54 -0.08 -12.89
N SER A 126 7.75 0.67 -13.65
CA SER A 126 8.09 1.18 -14.98
C SER A 126 7.55 2.60 -15.13
N THR A 127 8.20 3.41 -15.97
CA THR A 127 7.79 4.81 -16.23
C THR A 127 6.32 4.93 -16.63
N SER A 128 5.82 3.98 -17.42
CA SER A 128 4.41 3.94 -17.85
C SER A 128 3.41 3.78 -16.70
N MET A 129 3.80 3.18 -15.58
CA MET A 129 2.91 3.03 -14.43
C MET A 129 2.59 4.38 -13.78
N VAL A 130 3.46 5.37 -13.90
CA VAL A 130 3.20 6.72 -13.38
C VAL A 130 1.96 7.32 -14.05
N ASP A 131 1.83 7.14 -15.37
CA ASP A 131 0.67 7.61 -16.13
C ASP A 131 -0.62 6.91 -15.68
N VAL A 132 -0.55 5.60 -15.40
CA VAL A 132 -1.69 4.83 -14.86
C VAL A 132 -2.15 5.40 -13.52
N TYR A 133 -1.21 5.64 -12.59
CA TYR A 133 -1.56 6.17 -11.27
C TYR A 133 -2.07 7.62 -11.35
N ALA A 134 -1.45 8.46 -12.18
CA ALA A 134 -1.89 9.84 -12.38
C ALA A 134 -3.29 9.89 -13.01
N ALA A 135 -3.55 9.09 -14.05
CA ALA A 135 -4.86 9.01 -14.69
C ALA A 135 -5.95 8.44 -13.78
N ALA A 136 -5.58 7.59 -12.82
CA ALA A 136 -6.49 7.10 -11.78
C ALA A 136 -6.81 8.15 -10.69
N GLY A 137 -6.11 9.30 -10.70
CA GLY A 137 -6.37 10.42 -9.79
C GLY A 137 -5.56 10.40 -8.50
N TYR A 138 -4.52 9.56 -8.39
CA TYR A 138 -3.63 9.56 -7.24
C TYR A 138 -2.77 10.83 -7.21
N ALA A 139 -2.57 11.37 -6.00
CA ALA A 139 -1.73 12.54 -5.76
C ALA A 139 -0.25 12.18 -5.56
N GLY A 140 0.08 10.90 -5.42
CA GLY A 140 1.44 10.42 -5.21
C GLY A 140 1.49 8.89 -5.12
N ILE A 141 2.70 8.35 -5.15
CA ILE A 141 2.94 6.91 -5.02
C ILE A 141 3.88 6.61 -3.85
N ILE A 142 3.86 5.36 -3.43
CA ILE A 142 4.72 4.81 -2.38
C ILE A 142 5.57 3.70 -2.99
N MET A 143 6.89 3.77 -2.80
CA MET A 143 7.84 2.83 -3.40
C MET A 143 9.07 2.64 -2.51
N ASP A 144 9.77 1.52 -2.71
CA ASP A 144 11.03 1.24 -2.03
C ASP A 144 12.17 2.13 -2.51
N ARG A 145 12.83 2.77 -1.55
CA ARG A 145 13.93 3.70 -1.81
C ARG A 145 15.19 3.00 -2.30
N ASP A 146 15.51 1.85 -1.71
CA ASP A 146 16.79 1.19 -1.93
C ASP A 146 16.82 0.60 -3.35
N ASN A 147 15.71 0.02 -3.81
CA ASN A 147 15.53 -0.44 -5.19
C ASN A 147 15.79 0.68 -6.23
N VAL A 148 15.24 1.88 -6.00
CA VAL A 148 15.41 3.01 -6.93
C VAL A 148 16.82 3.56 -6.89
N ARG A 149 17.40 3.69 -5.69
CA ARG A 149 18.78 4.17 -5.56
C ARG A 149 19.75 3.23 -6.24
N LEU A 150 19.58 1.92 -6.09
CA LEU A 150 20.36 0.91 -6.80
C LEU A 150 20.19 1.06 -8.32
N ALA A 151 18.96 1.14 -8.82
CA ALA A 151 18.68 1.28 -10.26
C ALA A 151 19.28 2.56 -10.88
N LEU A 152 19.46 3.61 -10.09
CA LEU A 152 20.03 4.90 -10.52
C LEU A 152 21.53 5.04 -10.19
N ASN A 153 22.19 3.99 -9.67
CA ASN A 153 23.58 4.01 -9.21
C ASN A 153 23.86 5.12 -8.17
N LEU A 154 22.90 5.33 -7.26
CA LEU A 154 22.96 6.35 -6.21
C LEU A 154 23.41 5.79 -4.85
N GLU A 155 23.80 4.52 -4.75
CA GLU A 155 24.10 3.84 -3.48
C GLU A 155 25.15 4.59 -2.64
N ASP A 156 26.23 5.05 -3.27
CA ASP A 156 27.33 5.77 -2.64
C ASP A 156 27.08 7.29 -2.44
N THR A 157 25.89 7.77 -2.81
CA THR A 157 25.52 9.19 -2.70
C THR A 157 24.75 9.47 -1.41
N SER A 158 24.69 10.73 -1.00
CA SER A 158 23.82 11.15 0.11
C SER A 158 22.36 10.72 -0.14
N ILE A 159 21.64 10.39 0.94
CA ILE A 159 20.20 10.08 0.85
C ILE A 159 19.39 11.23 0.25
N ALA A 160 19.88 12.48 0.39
CA ALA A 160 19.27 13.67 -0.20
C ALA A 160 19.34 13.70 -1.74
N ALA A 161 20.19 12.86 -2.37
CA ALA A 161 20.24 12.71 -3.82
C ALA A 161 19.11 11.80 -4.36
N THR A 162 18.34 11.16 -3.48
CA THR A 162 17.18 10.36 -3.87
C THR A 162 16.13 11.26 -4.52
N PRO A 163 15.60 10.92 -5.71
CA PRO A 163 14.53 11.68 -6.34
C PRO A 163 13.33 11.85 -5.40
N THR A 164 12.62 12.96 -5.52
CA THR A 164 11.39 13.21 -4.75
C THR A 164 10.13 13.00 -5.58
N HIS A 165 10.28 12.91 -6.89
CA HIS A 165 9.20 12.75 -7.85
C HIS A 165 9.59 11.71 -8.89
N VAL A 166 8.59 11.00 -9.41
CA VAL A 166 8.69 10.18 -10.62
C VAL A 166 8.07 10.95 -11.79
N LEU A 167 8.61 10.68 -12.97
CA LEU A 167 8.11 11.22 -14.23
C LEU A 167 7.43 10.11 -15.03
N GLY A 168 6.30 10.45 -15.63
CA GLY A 168 5.56 9.59 -16.53
C GLY A 168 6.09 9.59 -17.95
N CYS A 169 5.44 8.81 -18.82
CA CYS A 169 5.71 8.86 -20.26
C CYS A 169 5.04 10.09 -20.90
N ALA A 170 3.89 10.49 -20.37
CA ALA A 170 3.28 11.80 -20.63
C ALA A 170 3.84 12.87 -19.67
N ASP A 171 3.33 14.11 -19.76
CA ASP A 171 3.67 15.22 -18.85
C ASP A 171 3.04 15.04 -17.45
N TYR A 172 3.21 13.87 -16.85
CA TYR A 172 2.84 13.58 -15.47
C TYR A 172 4.07 13.57 -14.56
N SER A 173 3.91 14.17 -13.39
CA SER A 173 4.87 14.08 -12.29
C SER A 173 4.11 13.77 -11.01
N LEU A 174 4.54 12.72 -10.31
CA LEU A 174 3.96 12.34 -9.02
C LEU A 174 5.04 12.37 -7.94
N PRO A 175 4.76 12.95 -6.77
CA PRO A 175 5.64 12.81 -5.61
C PRO A 175 5.71 11.35 -5.17
N VAL A 176 6.86 10.97 -4.63
CA VAL A 176 7.10 9.63 -4.09
C VAL A 176 7.32 9.69 -2.60
N LEU A 177 6.59 8.86 -1.87
CA LEU A 177 6.87 8.54 -0.48
C LEU A 177 7.73 7.27 -0.42
N TRP A 178 8.88 7.39 0.24
CA TRP A 178 9.89 6.34 0.26
C TRP A 178 9.72 5.38 1.44
N THR A 179 9.51 4.10 1.16
CA THR A 179 9.68 3.04 2.18
C THR A 179 11.15 2.68 2.34
N ASP A 180 11.47 2.04 3.47
CA ASP A 180 12.83 1.68 3.86
C ASP A 180 12.88 0.20 4.22
N THR A 181 13.37 -0.61 3.28
CA THR A 181 13.47 -2.06 3.46
C THR A 181 14.44 -2.43 4.59
N ILE A 182 15.52 -1.67 4.78
CA ILE A 182 16.48 -1.90 5.86
C ILE A 182 15.83 -1.67 7.23
N LEU A 183 15.08 -0.58 7.38
CA LEU A 183 14.36 -0.28 8.62
C LEU A 183 13.30 -1.34 8.91
N PHE A 184 12.56 -1.77 7.89
CA PHE A 184 11.58 -2.86 8.03
C PHE A 184 12.24 -4.17 8.50
N GLN A 185 13.35 -4.58 7.88
CA GLN A 185 14.09 -5.79 8.28
C GLN A 185 14.64 -5.68 9.70
N LYS A 186 15.17 -4.51 10.10
CA LYS A 186 15.61 -4.27 11.48
C LYS A 186 14.47 -4.39 12.47
N LEU A 187 13.30 -3.83 12.15
CA LEU A 187 12.11 -3.97 12.99
C LEU A 187 11.71 -5.44 13.14
N GLN A 188 11.68 -6.22 12.05
CA GLN A 188 11.39 -7.65 12.12
C GLN A 188 12.37 -8.39 13.03
N ARG A 189 13.68 -8.16 12.85
CA ARG A 189 14.73 -8.76 13.67
C ARG A 189 14.60 -8.39 15.14
N ALA A 190 14.27 -7.13 15.45
CA ALA A 190 14.05 -6.69 16.82
C ALA A 190 12.84 -7.38 17.46
N VAL A 191 11.71 -7.47 16.73
CA VAL A 191 10.50 -8.16 17.17
C VAL A 191 10.74 -9.66 17.41
N HIS A 192 11.63 -10.28 16.63
CA HIS A 192 12.04 -11.68 16.83
C HIS A 192 13.13 -11.88 17.88
N GLY A 193 13.69 -10.80 18.44
CA GLY A 193 14.78 -10.87 19.42
C GLY A 193 16.15 -11.18 18.82
N ASP A 194 16.31 -11.07 17.49
CA ASP A 194 17.58 -11.28 16.77
C ASP A 194 18.55 -10.10 16.96
N ILE A 195 18.01 -8.91 17.25
CA ILE A 195 18.76 -7.70 17.59
C ILE A 195 18.06 -6.95 18.75
N PRO A 196 18.78 -6.09 19.51
CA PRO A 196 18.19 -5.29 20.59
C PRO A 196 17.11 -4.31 20.12
#